data_AF-A0A3N7ZL64-F1
#
_entry.id   AF-A0A3N7ZL64-F1
#
_cell.length_a   1.000
_cell.length_b   1.000
_cell.length_c   1.000
_cell.angle_alpha   90.00
_cell.angle_beta   90.00
_cell.angle_gamma   90.00
#
_symmetry.space_group_name_H-M   'P 1'
#
loop_
_entity.id
_entity.type
_entity.pdbx_description
1 polymer ?
#
loop_
_entity_poly.entity_id
_entity_poly.type
_entity_poly.pdbx_seq_one_letter_code
_entity_poly.pdbx_strand_id
1 'polypeptide(L)'
;MMRFLLLATLIVMLSACSKYRDEKWTALQDMPAFAEPNDDRTQPTFTIRKGESCTPLADRVAKIYAYTQVHCGSGTGWVLDDFFDKRGGK
;
A
#
# COMPACT_ATOMS: atom_id res chain seq x y z
N MET A 1 31.13 -6.45 -23.52
CA MET A 1 30.74 -7.59 -22.66
C MET A 1 30.61 -7.20 -21.19
N MET A 2 31.65 -6.71 -20.51
CA MET A 2 31.61 -6.35 -19.06
C MET A 2 30.58 -5.26 -18.68
N ARG A 3 30.34 -4.26 -19.53
CA ARG A 3 29.38 -3.16 -19.29
C ARG A 3 27.92 -3.62 -19.16
N PHE A 4 27.51 -4.65 -19.90
CA PHE A 4 26.15 -5.18 -19.83
C PHE A 4 25.91 -5.98 -18.54
N LEU A 5 26.94 -6.65 -18.02
CA LEU A 5 26.90 -7.36 -16.74
C LEU A 5 26.70 -6.38 -15.56
N LEU A 6 27.36 -5.22 -15.59
CA LEU A 6 27.20 -4.18 -14.57
C LEU A 6 25.78 -3.57 -14.55
N LEU A 7 25.16 -3.37 -15.72
CA LEU A 7 23.76 -2.92 -15.79
C LEU A 7 22.79 -3.98 -15.26
N ALA A 8 23.01 -5.26 -15.60
CA ALA A 8 22.17 -6.34 -15.10
C ALA A 8 22.21 -6.44 -13.56
N THR A 9 23.40 -6.29 -12.96
CA THR A 9 23.53 -6.29 -11.49
C THR A 9 22.82 -5.11 -10.82
N LEU A 10 22.81 -3.93 -11.44
CA LEU A 10 22.13 -2.76 -10.87
C LEU A 10 20.60 -2.92 -10.86
N ILE A 11 20.03 -3.51 -11.92
CA ILE A 11 18.58 -3.74 -12.04
C ILE A 11 18.09 -4.77 -11.01
N VAL A 12 18.87 -5.84 -10.77
CA VAL A 12 18.53 -6.86 -9.78
C VAL A 12 18.45 -6.25 -8.37
N MET A 13 19.41 -5.38 -8.02
CA MET A 13 19.47 -4.74 -6.70
C MET A 13 18.29 -3.79 -6.44
N LEU A 14 17.79 -3.09 -7.46
CA LEU A 14 16.65 -2.17 -7.31
C LEU A 14 15.32 -2.88 -7.08
N SER A 15 15.19 -4.13 -7.53
CA SER A 15 13.94 -4.87 -7.39
C SER A 15 13.73 -5.44 -5.98
N ALA A 16 14.79 -5.69 -5.21
CA ALA A 16 14.74 -6.46 -3.97
C ALA A 16 14.12 -5.75 -2.75
N CYS A 17 13.75 -4.47 -2.83
CA CYS A 17 13.33 -3.69 -1.66
C CYS A 17 11.83 -3.34 -1.59
N SER A 18 10.98 -3.85 -2.48
CA SER A 18 9.53 -3.58 -2.37
C SER A 18 8.84 -4.70 -1.59
N LYS A 19 8.34 -4.36 -0.38
CA LYS A 19 7.58 -5.28 0.50
C LYS A 19 6.33 -5.84 -0.19
N TYR A 20 5.67 -5.03 -1.01
CA TYR A 20 4.35 -5.29 -1.57
C TYR A 20 4.36 -5.71 -3.04
N ARG A 21 5.43 -6.38 -3.48
CA ARG A 21 5.55 -6.72 -4.89
C ARG A 21 4.37 -7.59 -5.33
N ASP A 22 3.65 -7.10 -6.34
CA ASP A 22 2.51 -7.77 -6.96
C ASP A 22 1.31 -8.03 -6.02
N GLU A 23 1.26 -7.35 -4.87
CA GLU A 23 0.13 -7.45 -3.96
C GLU A 23 -1.07 -6.64 -4.48
N LYS A 24 -2.25 -7.24 -4.36
CA LYS A 24 -3.50 -6.59 -4.70
C LYS A 24 -4.56 -6.90 -3.65
N TRP A 25 -5.05 -5.85 -3.02
CA TRP A 25 -6.00 -5.93 -1.92
C TRP A 25 -7.39 -5.56 -2.41
N THR A 26 -8.41 -6.22 -1.87
CA THR A 26 -9.81 -5.92 -2.18
C THR A 26 -10.54 -5.50 -0.91
N ALA A 27 -11.13 -4.31 -0.91
CA ALA A 27 -11.86 -3.78 0.24
C ALA A 27 -13.09 -4.65 0.57
N LEU A 28 -13.23 -5.08 1.81
CA LEU A 28 -14.36 -5.90 2.27
C LEU A 28 -15.57 -5.06 2.69
N GLN A 29 -15.35 -3.78 3.00
CA GLN A 29 -16.37 -2.81 3.38
C GLN A 29 -15.95 -1.39 2.95
N ASP A 30 -16.89 -0.45 3.04
CA ASP A 30 -16.58 0.97 2.91
C ASP A 30 -15.73 1.43 4.09
N MET A 31 -14.63 2.13 3.82
CA MET A 31 -13.74 2.62 4.88
C MET A 31 -13.09 3.95 4.52
N PRO A 32 -12.80 4.80 5.52
CA PRO A 32 -12.16 6.08 5.30
C PRO A 32 -10.66 5.90 5.01
N ALA A 33 -10.14 6.75 4.13
CA ALA A 33 -8.71 6.91 3.89
C ALA A 33 -8.28 8.35 4.23
N PHE A 34 -7.17 8.46 4.94
CA PHE A 34 -6.70 9.72 5.53
C PHE A 34 -5.43 10.23 4.86
N ALA A 35 -5.17 11.54 4.98
CA ALA A 35 -3.96 12.17 4.46
C ALA A 35 -2.70 11.72 5.23
N GLU A 36 -2.83 11.47 6.53
CA GLU A 36 -1.77 11.00 7.41
C GLU A 36 -2.20 9.80 8.26
N PRO A 37 -1.26 8.97 8.73
CA PRO A 37 -1.57 7.91 9.70
C PRO A 37 -2.06 8.50 11.02
N ASN A 38 -3.07 7.86 11.63
CA ASN A 38 -3.69 8.30 12.88
C ASN A 38 -4.33 9.71 12.77
N ASP A 39 -4.76 10.10 11.57
CA ASP A 39 -5.56 11.29 11.34
C ASP A 39 -7.07 10.97 11.35
N ASP A 40 -7.47 9.93 12.09
CA ASP A 40 -8.84 9.46 12.26
C ASP A 40 -9.80 10.48 12.91
N ARG A 41 -9.22 11.55 13.46
CA ARG A 41 -9.94 12.69 14.04
C ARG A 41 -10.20 13.83 13.04
N THR A 42 -9.61 13.76 11.84
CA THR A 42 -9.84 14.72 10.77
C THR A 42 -10.84 14.17 9.75
N GLN A 43 -11.20 15.00 8.76
CA GLN A 43 -12.09 14.56 7.69
C GLN A 43 -11.32 13.61 6.75
N PRO A 44 -11.90 12.44 6.39
CA PRO A 44 -11.29 11.55 5.42
C PRO A 44 -11.04 12.28 4.09
N THR A 45 -9.91 12.01 3.46
CA THR A 45 -9.60 12.53 2.12
C THR A 45 -10.54 11.91 1.09
N PHE A 46 -10.88 10.64 1.27
CA PHE A 46 -11.86 9.91 0.48
C PHE A 46 -12.37 8.66 1.22
N THR A 47 -13.35 8.00 0.64
CA THR A 47 -13.86 6.70 1.09
C THR A 47 -13.50 5.65 0.05
N ILE A 48 -12.82 4.59 0.48
CA ILE A 48 -12.61 3.37 -0.31
C ILE A 48 -13.92 2.60 -0.28
N ARG A 49 -14.43 2.21 -1.43
CA ARG A 49 -15.70 1.47 -1.52
C ARG A 49 -15.48 -0.03 -1.36
N LYS A 50 -16.47 -0.72 -0.79
CA LYS A 50 -16.50 -2.18 -0.78
C LYS A 50 -16.31 -2.74 -2.20
N GLY A 51 -15.43 -3.72 -2.34
CA GLY A 51 -15.07 -4.36 -3.60
C GLY A 51 -14.04 -3.60 -4.42
N GLU A 52 -13.64 -2.39 -4.00
CA GLU A 52 -12.59 -1.64 -4.64
C GLU A 52 -11.24 -2.33 -4.47
N SER A 53 -10.44 -2.28 -5.52
CA SER A 53 -9.11 -2.87 -5.51
C SER A 53 -8.03 -1.82 -5.30
N CYS A 54 -7.12 -2.12 -4.39
CA CYS A 54 -6.06 -1.23 -3.97
C CYS A 54 -4.70 -1.93 -4.00
N THR A 55 -3.65 -1.16 -4.25
CA THR A 55 -2.26 -1.60 -4.15
C THR A 55 -1.63 -0.99 -2.89
N PRO A 56 -1.14 -1.81 -1.94
CA PRO A 56 -0.40 -1.29 -0.79
C PRO A 56 0.96 -0.72 -1.22
N LEU A 57 1.38 0.36 -0.57
CA LEU A 57 2.58 1.12 -0.94
C LEU A 57 3.63 1.16 0.19
N ALA A 58 3.20 1.44 1.42
CA ALA A 58 4.10 1.60 2.55
C ALA A 58 3.38 1.36 3.88
N ASP A 59 4.12 0.91 4.89
CA ASP A 59 3.65 0.83 6.26
C ASP A 59 4.18 1.97 7.11
N ARG A 60 3.39 2.38 8.09
CA ARG A 60 3.83 3.24 9.18
C ARG A 60 3.09 2.90 10.45
N VAL A 61 3.84 2.72 11.54
CA VAL A 61 3.26 2.62 12.88
C VAL A 61 3.07 4.02 13.43
N ALA A 62 1.86 4.32 13.88
CA ALA A 62 1.54 5.56 14.59
C ALA A 62 0.79 5.22 15.88
N LYS A 63 1.34 5.64 17.02
CA LYS A 63 0.93 5.20 18.36
C LYS A 63 1.00 3.66 18.47
N ILE A 64 -0.14 3.01 18.67
CA ILE A 64 -0.25 1.55 18.84
C ILE A 64 -0.78 0.84 17.58
N TYR A 65 -1.01 1.57 16.49
CA TYR A 65 -1.64 1.05 15.28
C TYR A 65 -0.66 1.03 14.11
N ALA A 66 -0.74 -0.02 13.29
CA ALA A 66 -0.06 -0.12 12.01
C ALA A 66 -1.00 0.40 10.92
N TYR A 67 -0.57 1.42 10.19
CA TYR A 67 -1.27 1.95 9.04
C TYR A 67 -0.53 1.56 7.77
N THR A 68 -1.30 1.30 6.72
CA THR A 68 -0.76 1.09 5.38
C THR A 68 -1.23 2.20 4.47
N GLN A 69 -0.33 2.76 3.68
CA GLN A 69 -0.70 3.64 2.57
C GLN A 69 -1.11 2.77 1.38
N VAL A 70 -2.28 3.04 0.83
CA VAL A 70 -2.83 2.31 -0.31
C VAL A 70 -3.11 3.26 -1.46
N HIS A 71 -2.96 2.76 -2.69
CA HIS A 71 -3.43 3.41 -3.90
C HIS A 71 -4.63 2.63 -4.45
N CYS A 72 -5.78 3.29 -4.52
CA CYS A 72 -7.05 2.76 -5.03
C CYS A 72 -7.52 3.60 -6.22
N GLY A 73 -8.62 3.19 -6.88
CA GLY A 73 -9.24 4.01 -7.92
C GLY A 73 -9.76 5.36 -7.40
N SER A 74 -10.18 5.40 -6.14
CA SER A 74 -10.67 6.59 -5.44
C SER A 74 -9.56 7.55 -5.00
N GLY A 75 -8.29 7.12 -4.97
CA GLY A 75 -7.16 7.95 -4.57
C GLY A 75 -6.08 7.20 -3.77
N THR A 76 -5.16 7.97 -3.20
CA THR A 76 -4.06 7.47 -2.35
C THR A 76 -4.20 7.99 -0.93
N GLY A 77 -4.16 7.10 0.06
CA GLY A 77 -4.33 7.51 1.47
C GLY A 77 -3.92 6.42 2.46
N TRP A 78 -3.92 6.78 3.75
CA TRP A 78 -3.58 5.91 4.86
C TRP A 78 -4.82 5.26 5.47
N VAL A 79 -4.73 3.97 5.76
CA VAL A 79 -5.84 3.15 6.27
C VAL A 79 -5.35 2.17 7.34
N LEU A 80 -6.29 1.71 8.18
CA LEU A 80 -6.13 0.47 8.91
C LEU A 80 -6.51 -0.68 7.97
N ASP A 81 -5.60 -1.62 7.78
CA ASP A 81 -5.70 -2.59 6.69
C ASP A 81 -6.49 -3.87 7.02
N ASP A 82 -7.13 -3.92 8.19
CA ASP A 82 -7.87 -5.07 8.73
C ASP A 82 -9.04 -5.51 7.83
N PHE A 83 -9.56 -4.59 7.01
CA PHE A 83 -10.75 -4.81 6.17
C PHE A 83 -10.43 -5.04 4.69
N PHE A 84 -9.25 -5.59 4.39
CA PHE A 84 -8.89 -6.02 3.04
C PHE A 84 -8.77 -7.54 2.93
N ASP A 85 -9.27 -8.10 1.82
CA ASP A 85 -8.83 -9.40 1.31
C ASP A 85 -7.47 -9.19 0.60
N LYS A 86 -6.38 -9.59 1.26
CA LYS A 86 -5.00 -9.42 0.80
C LYS A 86 -4.59 -10.65 -0.01
N ARG A 87 -4.63 -10.56 -1.34
CA ARG A 87 -4.20 -11.64 -2.22
C ARG A 87 -2.84 -11.32 -2.82
N GLY A 88 -1.92 -12.30 -2.74
CA GLY A 88 -0.52 -12.09 -3.08
C GLY A 88 0.23 -11.52 -1.88
N GLY A 89 1.40 -12.08 -1.59
CA GLY A 89 2.13 -11.89 -0.34
C GLY A 89 2.48 -13.26 0.24
N LYS A 90 3.65 -13.79 -0.14
CA LYS A 90 4.26 -14.98 0.45
C LYS A 90 5.52 -14.55 1.18
#